data_AF-A0A4Y1ZU76-F1
#
_entry.id   AF-A0A4Y1ZU76-F1
#
_cell.length_a   1.000
_cell.length_b   1.000
_cell.length_c   1.000
_cell.angle_alpha   90.00
_cell.angle_beta   90.00
_cell.angle_gamma   90.00
#
_symmetry.space_group_name_H-M   'P 1'
#
loop_
_entity.id
_entity.type
_entity.pdbx_description
1 polymer ?
#
loop_
_entity_poly.entity_id
_entity_poly.type
_entity_poly.pdbx_seq_one_letter_code
_entity_poly.pdbx_strand_id
1 'polypeptide(L)'
;MDKSSVVTRKGLKVEAGLIDTGYRGEISVVLRNLSGAQKTIKPGEPIAQMLLHVAHHPRSEKMDKIAADTNQGHQRIQDRAICE
;
A
#
# COMPACT_ATOMS: atom_id res chain seq x y z
N MET A 1 -2.26 -7.43 1.73
CA MET A 1 -1.10 -7.00 2.55
C MET A 1 -0.02 -8.07 2.54
N ASP A 2 1.24 -7.65 2.66
CA ASP A 2 2.40 -8.52 2.74
C ASP A 2 2.32 -9.52 3.89
N LYS A 3 2.74 -10.76 3.62
CA LYS A 3 3.10 -11.73 4.65
C LYS A 3 4.61 -11.67 4.83
N SER A 4 5.07 -11.44 6.06
CA SER A 4 6.50 -11.20 6.34
C SER A 4 7.41 -12.30 5.79
N SER A 5 7.03 -13.57 5.93
CA SER A 5 7.79 -14.71 5.41
C SER A 5 7.85 -14.76 3.88
N VAL A 6 6.81 -14.30 3.18
CA VAL A 6 6.77 -14.29 1.71
C VAL A 6 7.73 -13.23 1.17
N VAL A 7 7.77 -12.05 1.78
CA VAL A 7 8.74 -11.01 1.44
C VAL A 7 10.16 -11.45 1.78
N THR A 8 10.40 -11.84 3.03
CA THR A 8 11.77 -12.10 3.54
C THR A 8 12.39 -13.39 3.00
N ARG A 9 11.61 -14.44 2.78
CA ARG A 9 12.15 -15.76 2.35
C ARG A 9 12.02 -15.99 0.86
N LYS A 10 10.97 -15.44 0.22
CA LYS A 10 10.75 -15.62 -1.23
C LYS A 10 11.09 -14.39 -2.06
N GLY A 11 11.27 -13.22 -1.46
CA GLY A 11 11.49 -11.98 -2.20
C GLY A 11 10.27 -11.58 -3.03
N LEU A 12 9.07 -11.95 -2.60
CA LEU A 12 7.82 -11.60 -3.26
C LEU A 12 7.10 -10.54 -2.45
N LYS A 13 6.83 -9.38 -3.05
CA LYS A 13 6.13 -8.25 -2.42
C LYS A 13 4.73 -8.12 -2.98
N VAL A 14 3.74 -7.90 -2.13
CA VAL A 14 2.39 -7.53 -2.52
C VAL A 14 2.39 -6.07 -2.96
N GLU A 15 1.90 -5.83 -4.16
CA GLU A 15 1.64 -4.51 -4.71
C GLU A 15 0.11 -4.29 -4.78
N ALA A 16 -0.33 -3.03 -4.87
CA ALA A 16 -1.74 -2.67 -4.81
C ALA A 16 -2.46 -3.27 -3.57
N GLY A 17 -3.72 -3.67 -3.71
CA GLY A 17 -4.46 -4.36 -2.65
C GLY A 17 -5.38 -3.49 -1.80
N LEU A 18 -5.72 -2.28 -2.27
CA LEU A 18 -6.90 -1.56 -1.78
C LEU A 18 -8.13 -2.16 -2.49
N ILE A 19 -9.04 -2.74 -1.72
CA ILE A 19 -10.25 -3.38 -2.22
C ILE A 19 -11.43 -2.59 -1.68
N ASP A 20 -12.26 -2.05 -2.58
CA ASP A 20 -13.44 -1.28 -2.21
C ASP A 20 -14.51 -2.18 -1.57
N THR A 21 -15.28 -1.62 -0.62
CA THR A 21 -16.33 -2.34 0.13
C THR A 21 -17.43 -2.91 -0.78
N GLY A 22 -17.65 -2.29 -1.94
CA GLY A 22 -18.62 -2.72 -2.96
C GLY A 22 -18.09 -3.79 -3.92
N TYR A 23 -16.80 -4.13 -3.91
CA TYR A 23 -16.23 -5.05 -4.89
C TYR A 23 -16.79 -6.48 -4.70
N ARG A 24 -17.15 -7.13 -5.81
CA ARG A 24 -17.71 -8.50 -5.84
C ARG A 24 -17.03 -9.41 -6.86
N GLY A 25 -16.02 -8.90 -7.56
CA GLY A 25 -15.24 -9.67 -8.50
C GLY A 25 -14.25 -10.60 -7.80
N GLU A 26 -13.45 -11.28 -8.60
CA GLU A 26 -12.34 -12.09 -8.11
C GLU A 26 -11.30 -11.21 -7.41
N ILE A 27 -10.80 -11.66 -6.26
CA ILE A 27 -9.70 -10.99 -5.56
C ILE A 27 -8.39 -11.57 -6.07
N SER A 28 -7.66 -10.78 -6.85
CA SER A 28 -6.30 -11.13 -7.30
C SER A 28 -5.24 -10.49 -6.42
N VAL A 29 -4.13 -11.19 -6.19
CA VAL A 29 -2.96 -10.67 -5.47
C VAL A 29 -1.90 -10.28 -6.49
N VAL A 30 -1.57 -8.99 -6.57
CA VAL A 30 -0.48 -8.51 -7.42
C VAL A 30 0.83 -8.72 -6.68
N LEU A 31 1.74 -9.50 -7.28
CA LEU A 31 3.05 -9.79 -6.69
C LEU A 31 4.19 -9.25 -7.56
N ARG A 32 5.10 -8.50 -6.95
CA ARG A 32 6.40 -8.14 -7.54
C ARG A 32 7.47 -9.11 -7.05
N ASN A 33 8.20 -9.70 -7.99
CA ASN A 33 9.39 -10.49 -7.69
C ASN A 33 10.62 -9.58 -7.58
N LEU A 34 11.19 -9.51 -6.36
CA LEU A 34 12.36 -8.69 -6.03
C LEU A 34 13.67 -9.50 -6.07
N SER A 35 13.59 -10.81 -6.26
CA SER A 35 14.71 -11.73 -5.99
C SER A 35 15.66 -11.99 -7.15
N GLY A 36 15.39 -11.43 -8.34
CA GLY A 36 16.16 -11.69 -9.57
C GLY A 36 16.09 -13.13 -10.12
N ALA A 37 15.62 -14.09 -9.31
CA ALA A 37 15.46 -15.49 -9.67
C ALA A 37 13.99 -15.84 -9.88
N GLN A 38 13.71 -16.88 -10.68
CA GLN A 38 12.36 -17.38 -10.86
C GLN A 38 11.77 -17.88 -9.52
N LYS A 39 10.49 -17.61 -9.29
CA LYS A 39 9.75 -18.05 -8.11
C LYS A 39 8.50 -18.81 -8.53
N THR A 40 8.27 -19.94 -7.88
CA THR A 40 7.08 -20.77 -8.07
C THR A 40 6.18 -20.66 -6.84
N ILE A 41 4.90 -20.44 -7.09
CA ILE A 41 3.83 -20.45 -6.08
C ILE A 41 2.94 -21.64 -6.40
N LYS A 42 2.70 -22.51 -5.42
CA LYS A 42 1.81 -23.66 -5.58
C LYS A 42 0.37 -23.29 -5.22
N PRO A 43 -0.65 -23.93 -5.82
CA PRO A 43 -2.03 -23.78 -5.37
C PRO A 43 -2.17 -24.04 -3.87
N GLY A 44 -2.92 -23.19 -3.17
CA GLY A 44 -3.12 -23.25 -1.72
C GLY A 44 -1.97 -22.67 -0.87
N GLU A 45 -0.88 -22.22 -1.48
CA GLU A 45 0.20 -21.58 -0.74
C GLU A 45 -0.23 -20.18 -0.22
N PRO A 46 -0.05 -19.87 1.08
CA PRO A 46 -0.43 -18.57 1.63
C PRO A 46 0.56 -17.47 1.22
N ILE A 47 0.16 -16.63 0.26
CA ILE A 47 1.01 -15.60 -0.36
C ILE A 47 0.75 -14.16 0.10
N ALA A 48 -0.39 -13.90 0.73
CA ALA A 48 -0.78 -12.60 1.24
C ALA A 48 -1.73 -12.76 2.44
N GLN A 49 -2.05 -11.64 3.08
CA GLN A 49 -3.09 -11.56 4.10
C GLN A 49 -4.01 -10.37 3.83
N MET A 50 -5.29 -10.52 4.17
CA MET A 50 -6.28 -9.45 4.12
C MET A 50 -6.33 -8.74 5.47
N LEU A 51 -6.29 -7.41 5.45
CA LEU A 51 -6.48 -6.58 6.63
C LEU A 51 -7.71 -5.70 6.40
N LEU A 52 -8.67 -5.75 7.32
CA LEU A 52 -9.84 -4.89 7.28
C LEU A 52 -9.48 -3.55 7.92
N HIS A 53 -9.59 -2.49 7.16
CA HIS A 53 -9.29 -1.13 7.62
C HIS A 53 -10.58 -0.30 7.67
N VAL A 54 -10.75 0.47 8.74
CA VAL A 54 -11.86 1.41 8.87
C VAL A 54 -11.50 2.69 8.12
N ALA A 55 -12.13 2.90 6.97
CA ALA A 55 -11.95 4.10 6.16
C ALA A 55 -13.06 5.13 6.48
N HIS A 56 -12.63 6.35 6.81
CA HIS A 56 -13.53 7.49 6.96
C HIS A 56 -13.72 8.16 5.59
N HIS A 57 -14.96 8.40 5.21
CA HIS A 57 -15.32 9.02 3.93
C HIS A 57 -16.00 10.37 4.18
N PRO A 58 -15.25 11.40 4.65
CA PRO A 58 -15.83 12.72 4.87
C PRO A 58 -16.23 13.34 3.53
N ARG A 59 -17.26 14.18 3.58
CA ARG A 59 -17.63 15.00 2.42
C ARG A 59 -16.54 16.04 2.18
N SER A 60 -16.13 16.20 0.94
CA SER A 60 -15.25 17.29 0.54
C SER A 60 -16.05 18.60 0.44
N GLU A 61 -15.49 19.66 1.01
CA GLU A 61 -16.04 21.03 0.94
C GLU A 61 -14.92 21.97 0.49
N LYS A 62 -15.19 22.76 -0.55
CA LYS A 62 -14.22 23.73 -1.07
C LYS A 62 -14.17 24.93 -0.13
N MET A 63 -12.98 25.33 0.27
CA MET A 63 -12.74 26.51 1.11
C MET A 63 -11.63 27.36 0.51
N ASP A 64 -11.76 28.69 0.60
CA ASP A 64 -10.76 29.62 0.08
C ASP A 64 -9.52 29.72 0.99
N LYS A 65 -9.68 29.39 2.28
CA LYS A 65 -8.61 29.39 3.27
C LYS A 65 -8.82 28.22 4.25
N ILE A 66 -7.75 27.54 4.60
CA ILE A 66 -7.75 26.48 5.62
C ILE A 66 -7.69 27.13 7.00
N ALA A 67 -8.55 26.70 7.92
CA ALA A 67 -8.68 27.26 9.26
C ALA A 67 -7.75 26.58 10.27
N ALA A 68 -6.43 26.68 10.10
CA ALA A 68 -5.44 26.52 11.18
C ALA A 68 -4.01 26.72 10.66
N ASP A 69 -3.24 27.56 11.35
CA ASP A 69 -1.77 27.49 11.34
C ASP A 69 -1.38 26.45 12.40
N THR A 70 -1.07 25.24 11.96
CA THR A 70 -0.55 24.20 12.87
C THR A 70 0.95 24.39 13.01
N ASN A 71 1.53 24.07 14.18
CA ASN A 71 2.98 24.13 14.43
C ASN A 71 3.85 23.26 13.48
N GLN A 72 3.26 22.62 12.46
CA GLN A 72 3.94 21.83 11.44
C GLN A 72 4.16 22.56 10.11
N GLY A 73 3.52 23.73 9.89
CA GLY A 73 3.77 24.65 8.76
C GLY A 73 3.99 24.01 7.37
N HIS A 74 4.68 24.74 6.48
CA HIS A 74 5.06 24.30 5.12
C HIS A 74 6.34 23.44 5.07
N GLN A 75 6.80 22.88 6.19
CA GLN A 75 8.06 22.14 6.22
C GLN A 75 7.86 20.66 5.91
N ARG A 76 7.78 20.29 4.62
CA ARG A 76 8.11 18.91 4.18
C ARG A 76 8.80 18.84 2.80
N ILE A 77 9.90 18.08 2.83
CA ILE A 77 10.80 17.54 1.78
C ILE A 77 11.52 18.57 0.88
N GLN A 78 12.34 19.42 1.50
CA GLN A 78 13.69 19.75 1.00
C GLN A 78 14.68 19.32 2.09
N ASP A 79 14.87 18.02 2.30
CA ASP A 79 15.98 17.49 3.10
C ASP A 79 16.08 15.98 2.86
N ARG A 80 16.50 15.62 1.64
CA ARG A 80 17.30 14.44 1.29
C ARG A 80 17.49 14.43 -0.22
N ALA A 81 18.58 15.06 -0.63
CA ALA A 81 19.17 14.87 -1.94
C ALA A 81 19.37 13.37 -2.21
N ILE A 82 18.78 12.87 -3.29
CA ILE A 82 19.46 11.99 -4.27
C ILE A 82 18.85 12.37 -5.63
N CYS A 83 19.41 13.42 -6.23
CA CYS A 83 19.53 13.50 -7.68
C CYS A 83 20.98 13.16 -7.97
N GLU A 84 21.23 11.88 -8.21
CA GLU A 84 22.22 11.28 -9.12
C GLU A 84 21.78 9.83 -9.37
#